data_AF-E1QJ12-F1
#
_entry.id   AF-E1QJ12-F1
#
_cell.length_a   1.000
_cell.length_b   1.000
_cell.length_c   1.000
_cell.angle_alpha   90.00
_cell.angle_beta   90.00
_cell.angle_gamma   90.00
#
_symmetry.space_group_name_H-M   'P 1'
#
loop_
_entity.id
_entity.type
_entity.pdbx_description
1 polymer ?
#
loop_
_entity_poly.entity_id
_entity_poly.type
_entity_poly.pdbx_seq_one_letter_code
_entity_poly.pdbx_strand_id
1 'polypeptide(L)'
;MMKRRRVARKSAGSFAPRIDVEEWMQNNPELMVHCPNQPGGLKLTKGACAKRHVTANEPRYANIGAEPFHVFVFKMNLVPCKNCEIGARLAAEQKTQVA
;
A
#
# COMPACT_ATOMS: atom_id res chain seq x y z
N MET A 1 -26.90 18.99 41.70
CA MET A 1 -26.04 18.63 40.54
C MET A 1 -26.87 17.89 39.49
N MET A 2 -27.19 18.53 38.36
CA MET A 2 -27.94 17.90 37.26
C MET A 2 -26.98 17.09 36.36
N LYS A 3 -27.17 15.76 36.27
CA LYS A 3 -26.40 14.89 35.36
C LYS A 3 -26.95 15.03 33.94
N ARG A 4 -26.16 15.56 33.01
CA ARG A 4 -26.51 15.64 31.58
C ARG A 4 -26.67 14.23 31.01
N ARG A 5 -27.88 13.89 30.52
CA ARG A 5 -28.15 12.64 29.80
C ARG A 5 -27.43 12.68 28.44
N ARG A 6 -26.53 11.72 28.20
CA ARG A 6 -25.92 11.52 26.87
C ARG A 6 -26.94 10.85 25.96
N VAL A 7 -27.40 11.56 24.93
CA VAL A 7 -28.23 11.00 23.86
C VAL A 7 -27.29 10.19 22.96
N ALA A 8 -27.59 8.90 22.77
CA ALA A 8 -26.84 8.04 21.87
C ALA A 8 -26.97 8.59 20.44
N ARG A 9 -25.84 8.92 19.80
CA ARG A 9 -25.79 9.21 18.37
C ARG A 9 -26.26 7.95 17.65
N LYS A 10 -27.41 8.01 16.97
CA LYS A 10 -27.80 7.00 15.98
C LYS A 10 -26.66 6.93 14.96
N SER A 11 -26.02 5.77 14.83
CA SER A 11 -25.09 5.54 13.72
C SER A 11 -25.91 5.67 12.44
N ALA A 12 -25.67 6.74 11.68
CA ALA A 12 -26.07 6.73 10.28
C ALA A 12 -25.38 5.48 9.70
N GLY A 13 -26.17 4.50 9.27
CA GLY A 13 -25.65 3.27 8.71
C GLY A 13 -24.61 3.62 7.67
N SER A 14 -23.37 3.15 7.86
CA SER A 14 -22.30 3.42 6.92
C SER A 14 -22.75 2.87 5.56
N PHE A 15 -22.98 3.76 4.60
CA PHE A 15 -23.10 3.36 3.20
C PHE A 15 -21.70 2.92 2.77
N ALA A 16 -21.36 1.67 3.05
CA ALA A 16 -20.24 1.00 2.44
C ALA A 16 -20.79 0.41 1.14
N PRO A 17 -20.47 0.96 -0.04
CA PRO A 17 -20.84 0.33 -1.29
C PRO A 17 -20.31 -1.10 -1.28
N ARG A 18 -21.17 -2.06 -1.63
CA ARG A 18 -20.78 -3.46 -1.81
C ARG A 18 -19.99 -3.55 -3.11
N ILE A 19 -18.71 -3.19 -3.04
CA ILE A 19 -17.76 -3.39 -4.13
C ILE A 19 -17.33 -4.85 -4.07
N ASP A 20 -17.66 -5.61 -5.11
CA ASP A 20 -17.00 -6.89 -5.33
C ASP A 20 -15.58 -6.60 -5.83
N VAL A 21 -14.61 -6.88 -4.97
CA VAL A 21 -13.20 -6.59 -5.26
C VAL A 21 -12.68 -7.48 -6.39
N GLU A 22 -13.16 -8.72 -6.48
CA GLU A 22 -12.72 -9.65 -7.52
C GLU A 22 -13.23 -9.22 -8.89
N GLU A 23 -14.52 -8.86 -8.97
CA GLU A 23 -15.12 -8.29 -10.18
C GLU A 23 -14.40 -7.00 -10.61
N TRP A 24 -14.11 -6.11 -9.66
CA TRP A 24 -13.38 -4.89 -9.96
C TRP A 24 -11.96 -5.17 -10.48
N MET A 25 -11.22 -6.11 -9.87
CA MET A 25 -9.89 -6.49 -10.33
C MET A 25 -9.90 -7.13 -11.72
N GLN A 26 -10.91 -7.95 -12.02
CA GLN A 26 -11.10 -8.55 -13.35
C GLN A 26 -11.37 -7.51 -14.43
N ASN A 27 -12.09 -6.44 -14.09
CA ASN A 27 -12.43 -5.35 -15.01
C ASN A 27 -11.33 -4.30 -15.19
N ASN A 28 -10.26 -4.33 -14.37
CA ASN A 28 -9.15 -3.37 -14.44
C ASN A 28 -7.77 -4.08 -14.47
N PRO A 29 -7.55 -5.05 -15.38
CA PRO A 29 -6.32 -5.86 -15.40
C PRO A 29 -5.06 -5.03 -15.70
N GLU A 30 -5.17 -3.95 -16.47
CA GLU A 30 -4.08 -3.05 -16.84
C GLU A 30 -3.52 -2.23 -15.67
N LEU A 31 -4.33 -2.07 -14.62
CA LEU A 31 -3.91 -1.40 -13.39
C LEU A 31 -3.02 -2.30 -12.54
N MET A 32 -3.14 -3.62 -12.70
CA MET A 32 -2.47 -4.64 -11.90
C MET A 32 -1.21 -5.16 -12.61
N VAL A 33 -0.14 -5.38 -11.85
CA VAL A 33 1.08 -6.03 -12.32
C VAL A 33 1.42 -7.19 -11.43
N HIS A 34 1.94 -8.26 -12.03
CA HIS A 34 2.56 -9.35 -11.29
C HIS A 34 3.98 -8.94 -10.91
N CYS A 35 4.32 -9.03 -9.63
CA CYS A 35 5.67 -8.78 -9.17
C CYS A 35 6.52 -10.05 -9.33
N PRO A 36 7.58 -10.04 -10.15
CA PRO A 36 8.48 -11.19 -10.26
C PRO A 36 9.41 -11.32 -9.04
N ASN A 37 9.56 -10.26 -8.26
CA ASN A 37 10.55 -10.16 -7.17
C ASN A 37 9.94 -10.43 -5.78
N GLN A 38 8.65 -10.77 -5.70
CA GLN A 38 7.96 -11.04 -4.45
C GLN A 38 7.38 -12.46 -4.47
N PRO A 39 7.52 -13.22 -3.37
CA PRO A 39 7.00 -14.58 -3.29
C PRO A 39 5.46 -14.59 -3.39
N GLY A 40 4.90 -15.73 -3.76
CA GLY A 40 3.45 -15.94 -3.83
C GLY A 40 2.75 -15.25 -4.99
N GLY A 41 3.49 -14.79 -6.01
CA GLY A 41 2.90 -14.22 -7.23
C GLY A 41 2.13 -12.92 -6.97
N LEU A 42 2.66 -12.07 -6.08
CA LEU A 42 2.02 -10.83 -5.64
C LEU A 42 1.50 -10.01 -6.82
N LYS A 43 0.19 -9.80 -6.86
CA LYS A 43 -0.49 -8.84 -7.75
C LYS A 43 -0.65 -7.52 -7.00
N LEU A 44 -0.20 -6.43 -7.62
CA LEU A 44 -0.33 -5.09 -7.05
C LEU A 44 -0.46 -4.06 -8.17
N THR A 45 -0.98 -2.88 -7.87
CA THR A 45 -1.07 -1.84 -8.90
C THR A 45 0.30 -1.28 -9.27
N LYS A 46 0.43 -0.69 -10.47
CA LYS A 46 1.65 0.03 -10.88
C LYS A 46 2.06 1.10 -9.86
N GLY A 47 1.09 1.88 -9.39
CA GLY A 47 1.31 2.90 -8.35
C GLY A 47 1.70 2.32 -6.99
N ALA A 48 1.18 1.15 -6.61
CA ALA A 48 1.62 0.46 -5.40
C ALA A 48 3.07 -0.02 -5.54
N CYS A 49 3.46 -0.54 -6.70
CA CYS A 49 4.84 -0.96 -6.97
C CYS A 49 5.82 0.22 -6.87
N ALA A 50 5.49 1.35 -7.52
CA ALA A 50 6.24 2.59 -7.44
C ALA A 50 6.41 3.08 -6.01
N LYS A 51 5.31 3.16 -5.23
CA LYS A 51 5.34 3.56 -3.81
C LYS A 51 6.25 2.66 -2.99
N ARG A 52 6.14 1.34 -3.13
CA ARG A 52 7.00 0.39 -2.42
C ARG A 52 8.47 0.60 -2.74
N HIS A 53 8.81 0.87 -4.00
CA HIS A 53 10.18 1.19 -4.39
C HIS A 53 10.68 2.49 -3.75
N VAL A 54 9.89 3.57 -3.82
CA VAL A 54 10.25 4.83 -3.16
C VAL A 54 10.49 4.62 -1.67
N THR A 55 9.54 3.98 -0.98
CA THR A 55 9.63 3.70 0.46
C THR A 55 10.83 2.80 0.80
N ALA A 56 11.12 1.78 -0.01
CA ALA A 56 12.29 0.90 0.21
C ALA A 56 13.64 1.64 0.13
N ASN A 57 13.68 2.78 -0.56
CA ASN A 57 14.89 3.60 -0.75
C ASN A 57 14.91 4.86 0.13
N GLU A 58 13.89 5.10 0.97
CA GLU A 58 13.93 6.17 1.96
C GLU A 58 14.97 5.86 3.06
N PRO A 59 15.74 6.86 3.54
CA PRO A 59 16.78 6.65 4.56
C PRO A 59 16.28 5.95 5.83
N ARG A 60 15.01 6.20 6.22
CA ARG A 60 14.37 5.57 7.39
C ARG A 60 14.27 4.05 7.27
N TYR A 61 14.14 3.53 6.05
CA TYR A 61 13.99 2.11 5.76
C TYR A 61 15.25 1.47 5.16
N ALA A 62 16.29 2.27 4.90
CA ALA A 62 17.52 1.83 4.25
C ALA A 62 18.38 0.87 5.10
N ASN A 63 18.33 1.01 6.43
CA ASN A 63 19.13 0.23 7.39
C ASN A 63 18.23 -0.67 8.26
N ILE A 64 18.64 -1.92 8.44
CA ILE A 64 18.01 -2.88 9.37
C ILE A 64 18.73 -2.74 10.71
N GLY A 65 18.00 -2.34 11.75
CA GLY A 65 18.51 -2.17 13.12
C GLY A 65 17.65 -2.89 14.16
N ALA A 66 17.90 -2.62 15.43
CA ALA A 66 17.12 -3.16 16.56
C ALA A 66 15.76 -2.46 16.71
N GLU A 67 14.95 -2.52 15.65
CA GLU A 67 13.62 -1.91 15.65
C GLU A 67 12.56 -2.84 16.23
N PRO A 68 11.43 -2.30 16.72
CA PRO A 68 10.29 -3.13 17.11
C PRO A 68 9.89 -4.10 16.00
N PHE A 69 9.46 -5.31 16.39
CA PHE A 69 9.18 -6.42 15.47
C PHE A 69 8.28 -6.04 14.27
N HIS A 70 7.25 -5.22 14.49
CA HIS A 70 6.35 -4.78 13.43
C HIS A 70 7.06 -3.93 12.36
N VAL A 71 8.02 -3.08 12.76
CA VAL A 71 8.80 -2.28 11.82
C VAL A 71 9.82 -3.16 11.10
N PHE A 72 10.44 -4.10 11.82
CA PHE A 72 11.32 -5.09 11.21
C PHE A 72 10.61 -5.88 10.10
N VAL A 73 9.42 -6.45 10.38
CA VAL A 73 8.63 -7.18 9.37
C VAL A 73 8.29 -6.29 8.18
N PHE A 74 7.91 -5.03 8.42
CA PHE A 74 7.64 -4.08 7.34
C PHE A 74 8.88 -3.85 6.46
N LYS A 75 10.05 -3.62 7.07
CA LYS A 75 11.33 -3.45 6.35
C LYS A 75 11.69 -4.68 5.53
N MET A 76 11.55 -5.88 6.11
CA MET A 76 11.83 -7.13 5.41
C MET A 76 10.99 -7.31 4.14
N ASN A 77 9.72 -6.87 4.16
CA ASN A 77 8.85 -6.91 2.99
C ASN A 77 9.25 -5.92 1.88
N LEU A 78 10.05 -4.90 2.20
CA LEU A 78 10.54 -3.89 1.27
C LEU A 78 11.94 -4.21 0.71
N VAL A 79 12.69 -5.14 1.32
CA VAL A 79 14.03 -5.54 0.86
C VAL A 79 14.08 -5.85 -0.64
N PRO A 80 13.16 -6.65 -1.23
CA PRO A 80 13.20 -6.95 -2.66
C PRO A 80 12.88 -5.74 -3.57
N CYS A 81 12.35 -4.67 -2.99
CA CYS A 81 12.02 -3.44 -3.72
C CYS A 81 13.18 -2.42 -3.73
N LYS A 82 14.20 -2.62 -2.89
CA LYS A 82 15.41 -1.78 -2.86
C LYS A 82 16.18 -1.96 -4.17
N ASN A 83 16.52 -0.85 -4.84
CA ASN A 83 17.16 -0.85 -6.17
C ASN A 83 16.45 -1.69 -7.25
N CYS A 84 15.15 -2.00 -7.10
CA CYS A 84 14.39 -2.76 -8.10
C CYS A 84 14.14 -1.92 -9.36
N GLU A 85 14.58 -2.40 -10.53
CA GLU A 85 14.44 -1.70 -11.82
C GLU A 85 12.97 -1.46 -12.23
N ILE A 86 12.11 -2.46 -12.02
CA ILE A 86 10.67 -2.35 -12.31
C ILE A 86 10.06 -1.23 -11.47
N GLY A 87 10.39 -1.21 -10.17
CA GLY A 87 9.92 -0.20 -9.24
C GLY A 87 10.44 1.20 -9.58
N ALA A 88 11.71 1.30 -9.99
CA ALA A 88 12.34 2.56 -10.41
C ALA A 88 11.66 3.14 -11.64
N ARG A 89 11.44 2.32 -12.68
CA ARG A 89 10.74 2.73 -13.91
C ARG A 89 9.32 3.22 -13.60
N LEU A 90 8.55 2.45 -12.83
CA LEU A 90 7.17 2.83 -12.47
C LEU A 90 7.13 4.08 -11.59
N ALA A 91 8.10 4.27 -10.69
CA ALA A 91 8.21 5.48 -9.89
C ALA A 91 8.56 6.72 -10.73
N ALA A 92 9.38 6.56 -11.77
CA ALA A 92 9.66 7.61 -12.73
C ALA A 92 8.42 7.98 -13.55
N GLU A 93 7.72 6.99 -14.12
CA GLU A 93 6.46 7.19 -14.86
C GLU A 93 5.40 7.93 -14.02
N GLN A 94 5.28 7.58 -12.73
CA GLN A 94 4.30 8.19 -11.85
C GLN A 94 4.64 9.65 -11.50
N LYS A 95 5.93 10.02 -11.40
CA LYS A 95 6.33 11.42 -11.19
C LYS A 95 5.96 12.29 -12.39
N THR A 96 6.09 11.75 -13.61
CA THR A 96 5.75 12.46 -14.86
C THR A 96 4.25 12.69 -15.03
N GLN A 97 3.40 11.84 -14.43
CA GLN A 97 1.94 11.97 -14.52
C GLN A 97 1.33 12.96 -13.51
N VAL A 98 2.10 13.38 -12.50
CA VAL A 98 1.65 14.29 -11.43
C VAL A 98 2.21 15.71 -11.63
N ALA A 99 3.10 15.91 -12.61
CA ALA A 99 3.67 17.20 -13.00
C ALA A 99 2.83 17.84 -14.12
#